data_AF-A0A3D4I096-F1
#
_entry.id   AF-A0A3D4I096-F1
#
_cell.length_a   1.000
_cell.length_b   1.000
_cell.length_c   1.000
_cell.angle_alpha   90.00
_cell.angle_beta   90.00
_cell.angle_gamma   90.00
#
_symmetry.space_group_name_H-M   'P 1'
#
loop_
_entity.id
_entity.type
_entity.pdbx_description
1 polymer ?
#
loop_
_entity_poly.entity_id
_entity_poly.type
_entity_poly.pdbx_seq_one_letter_code
_entity_poly.pdbx_strand_id
1 'polypeptide(L)'
;MVNHKKDEFLKSAAGNMAGIYDAVASHSREIQLGSLERGSSALIIVDMVNGFVKRGALSSPNVLSLNEQIAGLLRACNKLNIPAVCFADTHSRQSAQFRDFPEHCIGGTEESLVTDEIAAGKFELIPKNSTNGFLEPAFTSWLGKNGNIDKFIITGCCTDLCVLQFALALKADFNRRDRVSRVIVPAGLTATYDAPRHSASFIDTMSYYNMLQNGIEVTTNFKY
;
A
#
# COMPACT_ATOMS: atom_id res chain seq x y z
N MET A 1 -2.74 -31.14 26.19
CA MET A 1 -2.21 -29.83 26.66
C MET A 1 -2.13 -28.74 25.58
N VAL A 2 -2.53 -28.98 24.31
CA VAL A 2 -2.48 -27.95 23.25
C VAL A 2 -3.79 -27.13 23.15
N ASN A 3 -4.95 -27.70 23.48
CA ASN A 3 -6.25 -27.03 23.32
C ASN A 3 -6.47 -25.85 24.27
N HIS A 4 -6.05 -25.95 25.54
CA HIS A 4 -6.27 -24.86 26.51
C HIS A 4 -5.59 -23.55 26.10
N LYS A 5 -4.36 -23.61 25.59
CA LYS A 5 -3.63 -22.43 25.10
C LYS A 5 -4.28 -21.81 23.86
N LYS A 6 -4.85 -22.64 22.98
CA LYS A 6 -5.57 -22.19 21.81
C LYS A 6 -6.87 -21.49 22.20
N ASP A 7 -7.63 -22.07 23.12
CA ASP A 7 -8.92 -21.51 23.56
C ASP A 7 -8.72 -20.19 24.32
N GLU A 8 -7.70 -20.09 25.17
CA GLU A 8 -7.31 -18.83 25.81
C GLU A 8 -6.88 -17.77 24.81
N PHE A 9 -6.05 -18.14 23.82
CA PHE A 9 -5.66 -17.24 22.75
C PHE A 9 -6.87 -16.73 21.96
N LEU A 10 -7.78 -17.62 21.56
CA LEU A 10 -8.97 -17.26 20.81
C LEU A 10 -9.90 -16.34 21.61
N LYS A 11 -10.08 -16.61 22.91
CA LYS A 11 -10.88 -15.76 23.80
C LYS A 11 -10.26 -14.37 23.96
N SER A 12 -8.94 -14.30 24.15
CA SER A 12 -8.20 -13.04 24.22
C SER A 12 -8.25 -12.27 22.91
N ALA A 13 -8.03 -12.93 21.77
CA ALA A 13 -8.08 -12.33 20.45
C ALA A 13 -9.48 -11.77 20.15
N ALA A 14 -10.54 -12.54 20.41
CA ALA A 14 -11.91 -12.09 20.23
C ALA A 14 -12.23 -10.86 21.10
N GLY A 15 -11.79 -10.85 22.36
CA GLY A 15 -11.98 -9.72 23.27
C GLY A 15 -11.27 -8.44 22.81
N ASN A 16 -10.08 -8.56 22.23
CA ASN A 16 -9.31 -7.41 21.74
C ASN A 16 -9.74 -6.91 20.35
N MET A 17 -10.36 -7.77 19.54
CA MET A 17 -10.64 -7.47 18.13
C MET A 17 -11.57 -6.27 17.94
N ALA A 18 -12.59 -6.15 18.79
CA ALA A 18 -13.48 -4.99 18.78
C ALA A 18 -12.73 -3.68 19.04
N GLY A 19 -11.83 -3.68 20.04
CA GLY A 19 -11.02 -2.51 20.36
C GLY A 19 -10.04 -2.12 19.25
N ILE A 20 -9.49 -3.10 18.52
CA ILE A 20 -8.65 -2.85 17.34
C ILE A 20 -9.47 -2.19 16.22
N TYR A 21 -10.64 -2.75 15.92
CA TYR A 21 -11.53 -2.18 14.91
C TYR A 21 -11.95 -0.75 15.25
N ASP A 22 -12.36 -0.51 16.50
CA ASP A 22 -12.74 0.81 16.99
C ASP A 22 -11.57 1.80 16.99
N ALA A 23 -10.35 1.33 17.30
CA ALA A 23 -9.16 2.16 17.20
C ALA A 23 -8.92 2.62 15.76
N VAL A 24 -9.00 1.72 14.77
CA VAL A 24 -8.86 2.10 13.36
C VAL A 24 -9.95 3.09 12.94
N ALA A 25 -11.20 2.84 13.31
CA ALA A 25 -12.33 3.70 12.97
C ALA A 25 -12.23 5.09 13.60
N SER A 26 -11.84 5.18 14.88
CA SER A 26 -11.76 6.45 15.64
C SER A 26 -10.55 7.31 15.28
N HIS A 27 -9.47 6.72 14.76
CA HIS A 27 -8.31 7.47 14.28
C HIS A 27 -8.49 8.01 12.87
N SER A 28 -9.54 7.58 12.16
CA SER A 28 -9.88 8.08 10.84
C SER A 28 -10.27 9.56 10.92
N ARG A 29 -9.45 10.41 10.33
CA ARG A 29 -9.74 11.85 10.15
C ARG A 29 -10.04 12.12 8.70
N GLU A 30 -10.93 13.07 8.43
CA GLU A 30 -11.10 13.55 7.07
C GLU A 30 -9.81 14.21 6.58
N ILE A 31 -9.36 13.80 5.39
CA ILE A 31 -8.21 14.41 4.72
C ILE A 31 -8.64 14.81 3.32
N GLN A 32 -8.51 16.09 3.02
CA GLN A 32 -8.75 16.67 1.70
C GLN A 32 -7.42 16.79 0.98
N LEU A 33 -7.29 16.29 -0.26
CA LEU A 33 -6.06 16.42 -1.05
C LEU A 33 -5.61 17.88 -1.17
N GLY A 34 -6.56 18.81 -1.32
CA GLY A 34 -6.27 20.24 -1.41
C GLY A 34 -5.68 20.88 -0.15
N SER A 35 -5.75 20.22 1.01
CA SER A 35 -5.09 20.70 2.24
C SER A 35 -3.64 20.23 2.36
N LEU A 36 -3.20 19.30 1.49
CA LEU A 36 -1.82 18.86 1.44
C LEU A 36 -0.99 19.86 0.61
N GLU A 37 0.16 20.23 1.16
CA GLU A 37 1.05 21.17 0.52
C GLU A 37 1.71 20.52 -0.71
N ARG A 38 1.44 21.09 -1.89
CA ARG A 38 1.86 20.55 -3.19
C ARG A 38 3.37 20.34 -3.28
N GLY A 39 4.14 21.29 -2.74
CA GLY A 39 5.60 21.28 -2.78
C GLY A 39 6.26 20.32 -1.78
N SER A 40 5.52 19.62 -0.94
CA SER A 40 6.07 18.68 0.06
C SER A 40 5.31 17.36 0.13
N SER A 41 4.42 17.10 -0.84
CA SER A 41 3.59 15.90 -0.91
C SER A 41 3.93 15.02 -2.10
N ALA A 42 3.75 13.71 -1.96
CA ALA A 42 3.83 12.73 -3.06
C ALA A 42 2.71 11.70 -2.96
N LEU A 43 2.29 11.20 -4.13
CA LEU A 43 1.46 10.01 -4.25
C LEU A 43 2.35 8.79 -4.54
N ILE A 44 2.16 7.72 -3.79
CA ILE A 44 2.80 6.42 -4.00
C ILE A 44 1.70 5.41 -4.33
N ILE A 45 1.77 4.85 -5.53
CA ILE A 45 0.85 3.81 -6.01
C ILE A 45 1.60 2.49 -5.99
N VAL A 46 1.13 1.52 -5.21
CA VAL A 46 1.80 0.23 -5.04
C VAL A 46 1.07 -0.84 -5.81
N ASP A 47 1.77 -1.42 -6.80
CA ASP A 47 1.38 -2.66 -7.48
C ASP A 47 0.00 -2.67 -8.13
N MET A 48 -0.40 -1.55 -8.73
CA MET A 48 -1.56 -1.50 -9.62
C MET A 48 -1.21 -2.05 -11.00
N VAL A 49 -0.73 -3.29 -11.03
CA VAL A 49 -0.33 -4.05 -12.23
C VAL A 49 -1.41 -5.05 -12.63
N ASN A 50 -1.47 -5.41 -13.91
CA ASN A 50 -2.51 -6.31 -14.43
C ASN A 50 -2.55 -7.66 -13.70
N GLY A 51 -1.40 -8.18 -13.25
CA GLY A 51 -1.27 -9.45 -12.52
C GLY A 51 -1.97 -9.52 -11.15
N PHE A 52 -2.30 -8.36 -10.57
CA PHE A 52 -3.04 -8.26 -9.31
C PHE A 52 -4.42 -7.61 -9.50
N VAL A 53 -4.56 -6.76 -10.51
CA VAL A 53 -5.79 -6.00 -10.75
C VAL A 53 -6.75 -6.75 -11.68
N LYS A 54 -6.28 -7.22 -12.84
CA LYS A 54 -7.16 -7.65 -13.95
C LYS A 54 -7.12 -9.15 -14.22
N ARG A 55 -5.99 -9.81 -13.99
CA ARG A 55 -5.73 -11.21 -14.36
C ARG A 55 -4.56 -11.78 -13.57
N GLY A 56 -4.32 -13.08 -13.70
CA GLY A 56 -3.19 -13.75 -13.06
C GLY A 56 -3.58 -14.45 -11.77
N ALA A 57 -2.69 -15.33 -11.29
CA ALA A 57 -2.95 -16.20 -10.15
C ALA A 57 -3.18 -15.44 -8.83
N LEU A 58 -2.73 -14.19 -8.75
CA LEU A 58 -2.82 -13.32 -7.59
C LEU A 58 -3.78 -12.12 -7.82
N SER A 59 -4.62 -12.20 -8.85
CA SER A 59 -5.64 -11.17 -9.08
C SER A 59 -6.74 -11.19 -8.02
N SER A 60 -7.25 -10.01 -7.67
CA SER A 60 -8.26 -9.84 -6.63
C SER A 60 -9.37 -8.90 -7.07
N PRO A 61 -10.67 -9.30 -6.95
CA PRO A 61 -11.80 -8.39 -7.18
C PRO A 61 -11.77 -7.16 -6.27
N ASN A 62 -11.24 -7.30 -5.05
CA ASN A 62 -11.10 -6.19 -4.10
C ASN A 62 -10.13 -5.14 -4.66
N VAL A 63 -8.99 -5.58 -5.20
CA VAL A 63 -8.00 -4.69 -5.83
C VAL A 63 -8.54 -4.07 -7.12
N LEU A 64 -9.24 -4.86 -7.95
CA LEU A 64 -9.91 -4.36 -9.16
C LEU A 64 -10.87 -3.19 -8.86
N SER A 65 -11.64 -3.29 -7.78
CA SER A 65 -12.64 -2.28 -7.41
C SER A 65 -12.05 -0.89 -7.10
N LEU A 66 -10.75 -0.83 -6.79
CA LEU A 66 -10.04 0.41 -6.46
C LEU A 66 -9.36 1.06 -7.66
N ASN A 67 -9.16 0.33 -8.77
CA ASN A 67 -8.30 0.75 -9.88
C ASN A 67 -8.69 2.13 -10.45
N GLU A 68 -9.97 2.33 -10.75
CA GLU A 68 -10.48 3.60 -11.28
C GLU A 68 -10.40 4.74 -10.26
N GLN A 69 -10.61 4.45 -8.98
CA GLN A 69 -10.54 5.45 -7.93
C GLN A 69 -9.09 5.94 -7.75
N ILE A 70 -8.12 5.02 -7.70
CA ILE A 70 -6.69 5.34 -7.63
C ILE A 70 -6.24 6.11 -8.89
N ALA A 71 -6.70 5.71 -10.08
CA ALA A 71 -6.45 6.47 -11.31
C ALA A 71 -7.04 7.89 -11.23
N GLY A 72 -8.23 8.05 -10.64
CA GLY A 72 -8.83 9.35 -10.35
C GLY A 72 -7.96 10.21 -9.43
N LEU A 73 -7.43 9.63 -8.36
CA LEU A 73 -6.54 10.32 -7.42
C LEU A 73 -5.24 10.74 -8.12
N LEU A 74 -4.66 9.87 -8.94
CA LEU A 74 -3.48 10.19 -9.74
C LEU A 74 -3.74 11.41 -10.64
N ARG A 75 -4.88 11.43 -11.34
CA ARG A 75 -5.28 12.59 -12.16
C ARG A 75 -5.42 13.87 -11.33
N ALA A 76 -5.99 13.79 -10.12
CA ALA A 76 -6.10 14.93 -9.21
C ALA A 76 -4.73 15.43 -8.73
N CYS A 77 -3.84 14.53 -8.32
CA CYS A 77 -2.45 14.84 -7.96
C CYS A 77 -1.70 15.50 -9.13
N ASN A 78 -1.83 14.97 -10.34
CA ASN A 78 -1.20 15.53 -11.53
C ASN A 78 -1.69 16.97 -11.83
N LYS A 79 -2.99 17.27 -11.66
CA LYS A 79 -3.52 18.64 -11.80
C LYS A 79 -2.97 19.60 -10.76
N LEU A 80 -2.63 19.09 -9.58
CA LEU A 80 -2.04 19.87 -8.48
C LEU A 80 -0.51 19.93 -8.51
N ASN A 81 0.13 19.30 -9.51
CA ASN A 81 1.59 19.12 -9.59
C ASN A 81 2.17 18.38 -8.37
N ILE A 82 1.39 17.49 -7.76
CA ILE A 82 1.89 16.54 -6.76
C ILE A 82 2.55 15.38 -7.54
N PRO A 83 3.87 15.14 -7.35
CA PRO A 83 4.55 14.06 -8.04
C PRO A 83 4.03 12.69 -7.56
N ALA A 84 4.06 11.73 -8.47
CA ALA A 84 3.62 10.37 -8.20
C ALA A 84 4.71 9.35 -8.55
N VAL A 85 4.82 8.30 -7.75
CA VAL A 85 5.63 7.10 -8.01
C VAL A 85 4.69 5.91 -8.09
N CYS A 86 4.82 5.08 -9.12
CA CYS A 86 4.15 3.80 -9.20
C CYS A 86 5.18 2.69 -9.06
N PHE A 87 5.04 1.85 -8.04
CA PHE A 87 5.75 0.58 -7.97
C PHE A 87 5.00 -0.46 -8.79
N ALA A 88 5.77 -1.31 -9.49
CA ALA A 88 5.24 -2.43 -10.24
C ALA A 88 6.07 -3.68 -9.96
N ASP A 89 5.43 -4.71 -9.41
CA ASP A 89 6.07 -6.03 -9.33
C ASP A 89 6.49 -6.49 -10.72
N THR A 90 7.77 -6.82 -10.83
CA THR A 90 8.44 -7.19 -12.08
C THR A 90 9.51 -8.22 -11.73
N HIS A 91 9.15 -9.49 -11.87
CA HIS A 91 9.99 -10.59 -11.45
C HIS A 91 10.83 -11.17 -12.58
N SER A 92 12.05 -11.61 -12.26
CA SER A 92 12.75 -12.56 -13.11
C SER A 92 12.10 -13.94 -12.99
N ARG A 93 12.30 -14.81 -14.00
CA ARG A 93 11.85 -16.22 -13.94
C ARG A 93 12.47 -17.03 -12.79
N GLN A 94 13.52 -16.51 -12.16
CA GLN A 94 14.23 -17.14 -11.03
C GLN A 94 13.87 -16.47 -9.69
N SER A 95 12.78 -15.69 -9.64
CA SER A 95 12.40 -14.98 -8.42
C SER A 95 12.26 -15.94 -7.24
N ALA A 96 12.94 -15.63 -6.14
CA ALA A 96 12.84 -16.41 -4.91
C ALA A 96 11.41 -16.43 -4.36
N GLN A 97 10.61 -15.40 -4.66
CA GLN A 97 9.21 -15.31 -4.25
C GLN A 97 8.35 -16.45 -4.81
N PHE A 98 8.73 -17.07 -5.94
CA PHE A 98 7.98 -18.18 -6.53
C PHE A 98 8.04 -19.48 -5.71
N ARG A 99 8.83 -19.49 -4.62
CA ARG A 99 8.80 -20.57 -3.61
C ARG A 99 7.63 -20.44 -2.64
N ASP A 100 7.16 -19.21 -2.43
CA ASP A 100 6.14 -18.87 -1.42
C ASP A 100 4.81 -18.43 -2.06
N PHE A 101 4.89 -17.90 -3.28
CA PHE A 101 3.77 -17.44 -4.09
C PHE A 101 3.74 -18.19 -5.43
N PRO A 102 2.56 -18.32 -6.09
CA PRO A 102 2.50 -18.71 -7.49
C PRO A 102 3.39 -17.80 -8.36
N GLU A 103 3.84 -18.29 -9.52
CA GLU A 103 4.48 -17.41 -10.50
C GLU A 103 3.52 -16.27 -10.87
N HIS A 104 4.03 -15.04 -10.86
CA HIS A 104 3.26 -13.83 -11.12
C HIS A 104 4.18 -12.72 -11.65
N CYS A 105 3.59 -11.77 -12.36
CA CYS A 105 4.21 -10.48 -12.71
C CYS A 105 5.64 -10.60 -13.27
N ILE A 106 5.90 -11.63 -14.09
CA ILE A 106 7.21 -11.84 -14.72
C ILE A 106 7.48 -10.67 -15.67
N GLY A 107 8.65 -10.06 -15.59
CA GLY A 107 9.01 -8.91 -16.41
C GLY A 107 8.88 -9.17 -17.90
N GLY A 108 8.29 -8.21 -18.61
CA GLY A 108 8.00 -8.30 -20.05
C GLY A 108 6.71 -9.04 -20.39
N THR A 109 5.97 -9.53 -19.39
CA THR A 109 4.62 -10.08 -19.58
C THR A 109 3.54 -9.05 -19.29
N GLU A 110 2.34 -9.26 -19.80
CA GLU A 110 1.19 -8.39 -19.52
C GLU A 110 0.91 -8.22 -18.03
N GLU A 111 1.12 -9.27 -17.22
CA GLU A 111 0.89 -9.22 -15.78
C GLU A 111 1.77 -8.17 -15.07
N SER A 112 3.00 -7.96 -15.55
CA SER A 112 3.94 -6.98 -14.99
C SER A 112 3.65 -5.54 -15.39
N LEU A 113 2.75 -5.31 -16.36
CA LEU A 113 2.40 -3.97 -16.80
C LEU A 113 1.42 -3.32 -15.83
N VAL A 114 1.67 -2.04 -15.50
CA VAL A 114 0.69 -1.16 -14.85
C VAL A 114 -0.58 -1.11 -15.68
N THR A 115 -1.74 -1.06 -15.03
CA THR A 115 -3.03 -1.02 -15.72
C THR A 115 -3.18 0.24 -16.59
N ASP A 116 -3.93 0.15 -17.69
CA ASP A 116 -4.16 1.28 -18.61
C ASP A 116 -4.73 2.52 -17.91
N GLU A 117 -5.58 2.31 -16.91
CA GLU A 117 -6.23 3.36 -16.12
C GLU A 117 -5.20 4.20 -15.36
N ILE A 118 -4.19 3.54 -14.78
CA ILE A 118 -3.08 4.19 -14.08
C ILE A 118 -2.09 4.76 -15.10
N ALA A 119 -1.77 4.03 -16.16
CA ALA A 119 -0.86 4.43 -17.23
C ALA A 119 -1.30 5.70 -17.98
N ALA A 120 -2.59 6.05 -17.94
CA ALA A 120 -3.11 7.30 -18.47
C ALA A 120 -2.69 8.56 -17.68
N GLY A 121 -2.16 8.40 -16.46
CA GLY A 121 -1.62 9.49 -15.64
C GLY A 121 -0.11 9.69 -15.80
N LYS A 122 0.43 10.69 -15.10
CA LYS A 122 1.88 10.98 -15.04
C LYS A 122 2.46 10.51 -13.71
N PHE A 123 3.46 9.65 -13.77
CA PHE A 123 4.17 9.12 -12.60
C PHE A 123 5.59 8.65 -13.00
N GLU A 124 6.46 8.50 -12.01
CA GLU A 124 7.71 7.75 -12.14
C GLU A 124 7.42 6.26 -11.92
N LEU A 125 7.74 5.40 -12.90
CA LEU A 125 7.59 3.96 -12.77
C LEU A 125 8.85 3.36 -12.14
N ILE A 126 8.70 2.60 -11.06
CA ILE A 126 9.78 1.85 -10.43
C ILE A 126 9.42 0.37 -10.41
N PRO A 127 10.03 -0.45 -11.29
CA PRO A 127 9.95 -1.90 -11.18
C PRO A 127 10.54 -2.36 -9.85
N LYS A 128 9.90 -3.32 -9.19
CA LYS A 128 10.43 -3.95 -7.98
C LYS A 128 10.42 -5.46 -8.09
N ASN A 129 11.39 -6.12 -7.47
CA ASN A 129 11.52 -7.58 -7.48
C ASN A 129 11.25 -8.19 -6.09
N SER A 130 10.66 -7.41 -5.19
CA SER A 130 10.29 -7.81 -3.83
C SER A 130 8.95 -7.20 -3.44
N THR A 131 8.39 -7.62 -2.31
CA THR A 131 7.20 -6.97 -1.74
C THR A 131 7.47 -5.55 -1.22
N ASN A 132 8.71 -5.07 -1.13
CA ASN A 132 9.00 -3.75 -0.57
C ASN A 132 9.71 -2.81 -1.56
N GLY A 133 8.94 -1.87 -2.12
CA GLY A 133 9.45 -0.85 -3.04
C GLY A 133 10.48 0.12 -2.44
N PHE A 134 10.56 0.21 -1.10
CA PHE A 134 11.51 1.10 -0.42
C PHE A 134 12.96 0.65 -0.64
N LEU A 135 13.17 -0.66 -0.85
CA LEU A 135 14.48 -1.25 -1.07
C LEU A 135 15.07 -0.92 -2.45
N GLU A 136 14.25 -0.41 -3.36
CA GLU A 136 14.69 -0.16 -4.73
C GLU A 136 15.62 1.06 -4.80
N PRO A 137 16.83 0.93 -5.38
CA PRO A 137 17.76 2.05 -5.53
C PRO A 137 17.17 3.24 -6.28
N ALA A 138 16.28 2.97 -7.24
CA ALA A 138 15.54 4.00 -7.97
C ALA A 138 14.66 4.86 -7.04
N PHE A 139 14.02 4.27 -6.04
CA PHE A 139 13.23 5.03 -5.07
C PHE A 139 14.11 5.88 -4.16
N THR A 140 15.25 5.35 -3.72
CA THR A 140 16.23 6.12 -2.94
C THR A 140 16.75 7.33 -3.73
N SER A 141 17.08 7.15 -5.01
CA SER A 141 17.47 8.22 -5.93
C SER A 141 16.35 9.25 -6.12
N TRP A 142 15.13 8.79 -6.34
CA TRP A 142 13.96 9.66 -6.49
C TRP A 142 13.71 10.49 -5.22
N LEU A 143 13.76 9.87 -4.04
CA LEU A 143 13.57 10.56 -2.76
C LEU A 143 14.68 11.59 -2.50
N GLY A 144 15.92 11.28 -2.89
CA GLY A 144 17.04 12.22 -2.81
C GLY A 144 16.86 13.47 -3.69
N LYS A 145 16.34 13.30 -4.91
CA LYS A 145 16.00 14.42 -5.82
C LYS A 145 14.80 15.24 -5.32
N ASN A 146 13.93 14.62 -4.52
CA ASN A 146 12.72 15.22 -3.97
C ASN A 146 12.83 15.41 -2.44
N GLY A 147 13.99 15.90 -1.96
CA GLY A 147 14.29 15.96 -0.53
C GLY A 147 13.35 16.82 0.32
N ASN A 148 12.59 17.71 -0.31
CA ASN A 148 11.53 18.54 0.26
C ASN A 148 10.23 17.78 0.57
N ILE A 149 10.05 16.58 0.03
CA ILE A 149 8.85 15.78 0.28
C ILE A 149 8.92 15.12 1.66
N ASP A 150 7.89 15.36 2.46
CA ASP A 150 7.70 14.77 3.78
C ASP A 150 6.28 14.23 4.02
N LYS A 151 5.34 14.47 3.09
CA LYS A 151 3.98 13.93 3.10
C LYS A 151 3.81 12.89 2.00
N PHE A 152 3.36 11.70 2.35
CA PHE A 152 3.22 10.57 1.43
C PHE A 152 1.81 10.01 1.52
N ILE A 153 1.09 9.98 0.40
CA ILE A 153 -0.17 9.24 0.27
C ILE A 153 0.16 7.90 -0.36
N ILE A 154 -0.13 6.79 0.31
CA ILE A 154 0.18 5.45 -0.17
C ILE A 154 -1.12 4.72 -0.49
N THR A 155 -1.26 4.26 -1.73
CA THR A 155 -2.43 3.53 -2.24
C THR A 155 -1.99 2.23 -2.93
N GLY A 156 -2.96 1.38 -3.28
CA GLY A 156 -2.73 0.18 -4.07
C GLY A 156 -2.83 -1.12 -3.28
N CYS A 157 -2.05 -2.13 -3.64
CA CYS A 157 -2.15 -3.46 -3.06
C CYS A 157 -0.79 -4.12 -2.79
N CYS A 158 -0.72 -5.20 -2.00
CA CYS A 158 -1.73 -5.59 -1.02
C CYS A 158 -1.53 -4.80 0.29
N THR A 159 -2.63 -4.47 0.98
CA THR A 159 -2.59 -3.69 2.22
C THR A 159 -1.62 -4.27 3.25
N ASP A 160 -1.65 -5.59 3.45
CA ASP A 160 -0.89 -6.35 4.45
C ASP A 160 0.51 -6.78 3.99
N LEU A 161 0.82 -6.60 2.70
CA LEU A 161 2.11 -6.94 2.11
C LEU A 161 2.81 -5.68 1.63
N CYS A 162 2.70 -5.35 0.35
CA CYS A 162 3.53 -4.33 -0.26
C CYS A 162 3.27 -2.92 0.29
N VAL A 163 2.01 -2.59 0.55
CA VAL A 163 1.64 -1.30 1.15
C VAL A 163 2.18 -1.21 2.59
N LEU A 164 1.92 -2.22 3.43
CA LEU A 164 2.40 -2.26 4.82
C LEU A 164 3.92 -2.17 4.90
N GLN A 165 4.64 -3.02 4.15
CA GLN A 165 6.09 -3.05 4.19
C GLN A 165 6.71 -1.75 3.71
N PHE A 166 6.18 -1.17 2.63
CA PHE A 166 6.65 0.12 2.13
C PHE A 166 6.38 1.25 3.15
N ALA A 167 5.17 1.34 3.69
CA ALA A 167 4.79 2.39 4.64
C ALA A 167 5.64 2.34 5.91
N LEU A 168 5.85 1.14 6.47
CA LEU A 168 6.69 0.93 7.66
C LEU A 168 8.16 1.29 7.38
N ALA A 169 8.71 0.81 6.25
CA ALA A 169 10.10 1.09 5.89
C ALA A 169 10.33 2.59 5.67
N LEU A 170 9.44 3.26 4.94
CA LEU A 170 9.48 4.71 4.72
C LEU A 170 9.41 5.48 6.03
N LYS A 171 8.47 5.13 6.92
CA LYS A 171 8.31 5.80 8.22
C LYS A 171 9.55 5.62 9.10
N ALA A 172 10.06 4.39 9.19
CA ALA A 172 11.27 4.07 9.93
C ALA A 172 12.49 4.82 9.39
N ASP A 173 12.61 4.95 8.07
CA ASP A 173 13.71 5.66 7.41
C ASP A 173 13.71 7.17 7.69
N PHE A 174 12.55 7.79 7.78
CA PHE A 174 12.44 9.19 8.21
C PHE A 174 12.78 9.34 9.70
N ASN A 175 12.24 8.46 10.55
CA ASN A 175 12.51 8.46 11.99
C ASN A 175 14.01 8.28 12.29
N ARG A 176 14.71 7.33 11.66
CA ARG A 176 16.15 7.10 11.89
C ARG A 176 17.04 8.28 11.48
N ARG A 177 16.50 9.24 10.73
CA ARG A 177 17.17 10.47 10.28
C ARG A 177 16.71 11.69 11.06
N ASP A 178 15.92 11.50 12.13
CA ASP A 178 15.28 12.56 12.91
C ASP A 178 14.45 13.53 12.05
N ARG A 179 13.87 13.01 10.96
CA ARG A 179 13.01 13.79 10.06
C ARG A 179 11.55 13.44 10.30
N VAL A 180 10.74 14.47 10.54
CA VAL A 180 9.29 14.29 10.61
C VAL A 180 8.76 13.97 9.22
N SER A 181 7.96 12.91 9.11
CA SER A 181 7.16 12.60 7.93
C SER A 181 5.72 12.34 8.32
N ARG A 182 4.83 12.67 7.38
CA ARG A 182 3.42 12.35 7.42
C ARG A 182 3.13 11.28 6.38
N VAL A 183 2.97 10.05 6.82
CA VAL A 183 2.63 8.91 5.96
C VAL A 183 1.14 8.64 6.12
N ILE A 184 0.40 8.69 5.01
CA ILE A 184 -1.06 8.60 4.97
C ILE A 184 -1.45 7.41 4.11
N VAL A 185 -2.25 6.50 4.67
CA VAL A 185 -2.81 5.34 3.99
C VAL A 185 -4.33 5.50 3.96
N PRO A 186 -4.93 5.90 2.82
CA PRO A 186 -6.37 5.93 2.68
C PRO A 186 -6.91 4.50 2.55
N ALA A 187 -7.59 4.00 3.58
CA ALA A 187 -8.12 2.64 3.63
C ALA A 187 -9.10 2.32 2.49
N GLY A 188 -9.80 3.32 1.96
CA GLY A 188 -10.67 3.18 0.78
C GLY A 188 -9.92 3.15 -0.56
N LEU A 189 -8.58 3.26 -0.55
CA LEU A 189 -7.70 3.22 -1.72
C LEU A 189 -6.57 2.20 -1.54
N THR A 190 -6.71 1.29 -0.57
CA THR A 190 -5.87 0.11 -0.41
C THR A 190 -6.75 -1.12 -0.24
N ALA A 191 -6.31 -2.25 -0.77
CA ALA A 191 -7.01 -3.51 -0.59
C ALA A 191 -6.03 -4.67 -0.51
N THR A 192 -6.46 -5.72 0.19
CA THR A 192 -5.90 -7.06 0.08
C THR A 192 -6.91 -8.01 -0.57
N TYR A 193 -6.60 -9.30 -0.61
CA TYR A 193 -7.41 -10.35 -1.25
C TYR A 193 -8.10 -11.24 -0.22
N ASP A 194 -9.07 -12.04 -0.67
CA ASP A 194 -9.67 -13.10 0.13
C ASP A 194 -9.10 -14.46 -0.28
N ALA A 195 -8.72 -15.28 0.70
CA ALA A 195 -8.24 -16.64 0.51
C ALA A 195 -8.54 -17.51 1.75
N PRO A 196 -8.40 -18.84 1.68
CA PRO A 196 -8.56 -19.69 2.87
C PRO A 196 -7.67 -19.25 4.03
N ARG A 197 -8.29 -18.86 5.15
CA ARG A 197 -7.65 -18.28 6.37
C ARG A 197 -7.04 -16.88 6.19
N HIS A 198 -7.40 -16.18 5.12
CA HIS A 198 -7.04 -14.79 4.88
C HIS A 198 -8.32 -14.05 4.46
N SER A 199 -8.97 -13.44 5.45
CA SER A 199 -10.18 -12.63 5.22
C SER A 199 -9.74 -11.19 4.99
N ALA A 200 -10.08 -10.63 3.84
CA ALA A 200 -9.58 -9.31 3.45
C ALA A 200 -9.90 -8.24 4.48
N SER A 201 -11.16 -8.16 4.91
CA SER A 201 -11.61 -7.17 5.89
C SER A 201 -10.89 -7.28 7.24
N PHE A 202 -10.69 -8.51 7.71
CA PHE A 202 -9.96 -8.79 8.94
C PHE A 202 -8.48 -8.39 8.83
N ILE A 203 -7.83 -8.84 7.76
CA ILE A 203 -6.41 -8.62 7.54
C ILE A 203 -6.10 -7.14 7.26
N ASP A 204 -6.94 -6.46 6.49
CA ASP A 204 -6.87 -5.01 6.30
C ASP A 204 -6.95 -4.28 7.64
N THR A 205 -7.95 -4.60 8.48
CA THR A 205 -8.12 -3.99 9.81
C THR A 205 -6.87 -4.17 10.67
N MET A 206 -6.31 -5.38 10.71
CA MET A 206 -5.09 -5.66 11.47
C MET A 206 -3.88 -4.91 10.92
N SER A 207 -3.78 -4.77 9.60
CA SER A 207 -2.70 -4.05 8.93
C SER A 207 -2.77 -2.55 9.19
N TYR A 208 -3.96 -1.96 9.10
CA TYR A 208 -4.21 -0.58 9.47
C TYR A 208 -3.87 -0.30 10.93
N TYR A 209 -4.25 -1.20 11.83
CA TYR A 209 -3.91 -1.07 13.24
C TYR A 209 -2.39 -1.11 13.45
N ASN A 210 -1.67 -2.02 12.78
CA ASN A 210 -0.20 -2.05 12.81
C ASN A 210 0.40 -0.72 12.31
N MET A 211 -0.08 -0.20 11.18
CA MET A 211 0.36 1.09 10.64
C MET A 211 0.15 2.22 11.65
N LEU A 212 -1.03 2.31 12.28
CA LEU A 212 -1.33 3.30 13.31
C LEU A 212 -0.36 3.23 14.50
N GLN A 213 -0.07 2.01 15.00
CA GLN A 213 0.91 1.82 16.08
C GLN A 213 2.33 2.26 15.71
N ASN A 214 2.63 2.38 14.41
CA ASN A 214 3.91 2.86 13.90
C ASN A 214 3.88 4.33 13.45
N GLY A 215 2.84 5.08 13.82
CA GLY A 215 2.73 6.52 13.53
C GLY A 215 2.45 6.84 12.06
N ILE A 216 1.82 5.90 11.34
CA ILE A 216 1.26 6.10 10.01
C ILE A 216 -0.21 6.46 10.19
N GLU A 217 -0.67 7.50 9.49
CA GLU A 217 -2.08 7.92 9.50
C GLU A 217 -2.91 7.02 8.59
N VAL A 218 -3.94 6.38 9.13
CA VAL A 218 -4.93 5.65 8.34
C VAL A 218 -6.24 6.45 8.32
N THR A 219 -6.82 6.64 7.14
CA THR A 219 -8.11 7.32 6.99
C THR A 219 -9.08 6.57 6.10
N THR A 220 -10.34 6.51 6.51
CA THR A 220 -11.47 6.03 5.71
C THR A 220 -12.18 7.17 4.96
N ASN A 221 -11.80 8.43 5.20
CA ASN A 221 -12.44 9.60 4.63
C ASN A 221 -11.42 10.51 3.94
N PHE A 222 -10.81 9.98 2.86
CA PHE A 222 -9.93 10.75 1.99
C PHE A 222 -10.70 11.28 0.78
N LYS A 223 -10.52 12.56 0.45
CA LYS A 223 -11.24 13.25 -0.64
C LYS A 223 -10.25 13.95 -1.58
N TYR A 224 -10.49 13.91 -2.89
CA TYR A 224 -9.61 14.47 -3.92
C TYR A 224 -10.38 14.96 -5.15
#